data_AF-A0A1Q3JSC5-F1
#
_entry.id   AF-A0A1Q3JSC5-F1
#
_cell.length_a   1.000
_cell.length_b   1.000
_cell.length_c   1.000
_cell.angle_alpha   90.00
_cell.angle_beta   90.00
_cell.angle_gamma   90.00
#
_symmetry.space_group_name_H-M   'P 1'
#
loop_
_entity.id
_entity.type
_entity.pdbx_description
1 polymer ?
#
loop_
_entity_poly.entity_id
_entity_poly.type
_entity_poly.pdbx_seq_one_letter_code
_entity_poly.pdbx_strand_id
1 'polypeptide(L)'
;MRRTIAALALAAAALATSPAVADRPVTAEERATLDDLLQAEGCIAGEMEFDDGKYEVDDAQCADGREWDFEFDRDFRLIKKELDD
;
A
#
# COMPACT_ATOMS: atom_id res chain seq x y z
N MET A 1 51.40 18.82 34.33
CA MET A 1 50.29 19.50 35.03
C MET A 1 49.03 19.35 34.17
N ARG A 2 48.03 18.61 34.65
CA ARG A 2 46.62 19.04 34.88
C ARG A 2 46.00 19.79 33.69
N ARG A 3 45.18 19.12 32.86
CA ARG A 3 43.73 18.81 32.98
C ARG A 3 42.91 19.81 32.16
N THR A 4 42.22 19.35 31.11
CA THR A 4 40.80 19.63 30.89
C THR A 4 40.23 18.65 29.86
N ILE A 5 39.15 18.00 30.28
CA ILE A 5 38.26 17.12 29.52
C ILE A 5 37.43 17.99 28.58
N ALA A 6 37.22 17.57 27.33
CA ALA A 6 36.16 18.10 26.48
C ALA A 6 35.23 16.95 26.09
N ALA A 7 33.95 17.17 26.36
CA ALA A 7 32.90 16.18 26.53
C ALA A 7 32.36 15.58 25.23
N LEU A 8 31.79 14.38 25.36
CA LEU A 8 30.97 13.68 24.38
C LEU A 8 29.80 14.56 23.91
N ALA A 9 29.56 14.58 22.60
CA ALA A 9 28.25 14.87 22.04
C ALA A 9 27.81 13.66 21.20
N LEU A 10 27.14 12.69 21.83
CA LEU A 10 26.33 11.71 21.11
C LEU A 10 25.10 12.46 20.59
N ALA A 11 25.09 12.82 19.31
CA ALA A 11 23.87 13.23 18.64
C ALA A 11 22.98 11.99 18.50
N ALA A 12 21.96 11.88 19.35
CA ALA A 12 20.92 10.86 19.22
C ALA A 12 20.11 11.16 17.95
N ALA A 13 20.33 10.37 16.90
CA ALA A 13 19.43 10.34 15.75
C ALA A 13 18.10 9.72 16.21
N ALA A 14 17.08 10.55 16.38
CA ALA A 14 15.71 10.08 16.57
C ALA A 14 15.26 9.43 15.26
N LEU A 15 15.30 8.09 15.20
CA LEU A 15 14.64 7.31 14.17
C LEU A 15 13.14 7.54 14.32
N ALA A 16 12.56 8.35 13.41
CA ALA A 16 11.12 8.45 13.28
C ALA A 16 10.61 7.11 12.74
N THR A 17 10.18 6.23 13.63
CA THR A 17 9.44 5.02 13.25
C THR A 17 8.02 5.46 12.91
N SER A 18 7.74 5.65 11.62
CA SER A 18 6.35 5.71 11.15
C SER A 18 5.68 4.39 11.55
N PRO A 19 4.48 4.41 12.16
CA PRO A 19 3.76 3.17 12.40
C PRO A 19 3.49 2.50 11.05
N ALA A 20 3.97 1.27 10.88
CA ALA A 20 3.51 0.40 9.80
C ALA A 20 2.00 0.23 9.98
N VAL A 21 1.23 0.48 8.92
CA VAL A 21 -0.21 0.23 8.96
C VAL A 21 -0.38 -1.27 8.78
N ALA A 22 -0.92 -1.95 9.79
CA ALA A 22 -1.03 -3.40 9.77
C ALA A 22 -1.98 -3.88 8.66
N ASP A 23 -1.57 -4.95 8.00
CA ASP A 23 -2.27 -5.66 6.94
C ASP A 23 -3.64 -6.08 7.45
N ARG A 24 -4.67 -5.85 6.64
CA ARG A 24 -6.04 -6.23 6.98
C ARG A 24 -6.86 -6.54 5.73
N PRO A 25 -7.94 -7.33 5.89
CA PRO A 25 -8.98 -7.36 4.87
C PRO A 25 -9.56 -5.97 4.62
N VAL A 26 -9.93 -5.71 3.37
CA VAL A 26 -10.77 -4.54 3.04
C VAL A 26 -12.13 -4.64 3.74
N THR A 27 -12.65 -3.50 4.16
CA THR A 27 -14.04 -3.39 4.66
C THR A 27 -15.04 -3.58 3.53
N ALA A 28 -16.32 -3.77 3.86
CA ALA A 28 -17.37 -3.93 2.84
C ALA A 28 -17.52 -2.67 1.97
N GLU A 29 -17.39 -1.49 2.58
CA GLU A 29 -17.47 -0.20 1.89
C GLU A 29 -16.28 0.04 0.96
N GLU A 30 -15.06 -0.32 1.42
CA GLU A 30 -13.85 -0.24 0.59
C GLU A 30 -13.93 -1.21 -0.59
N ARG A 31 -14.37 -2.46 -0.35
CA ARG A 31 -14.58 -3.46 -1.40
C ARG A 31 -15.55 -2.95 -2.47
N ALA A 32 -16.71 -2.43 -2.07
CA ALA A 32 -17.68 -1.89 -3.03
C ALA A 32 -17.10 -0.74 -3.87
N THR A 33 -16.26 0.11 -3.26
CA THR A 33 -15.58 1.20 -3.97
C THR A 33 -14.59 0.66 -5.00
N LEU A 34 -13.77 -0.34 -4.63
CA LEU A 34 -12.82 -0.98 -5.53
C LEU A 34 -13.54 -1.72 -6.66
N ASP A 35 -14.63 -2.45 -6.35
CA ASP A 35 -15.45 -3.13 -7.36
C ASP A 35 -15.97 -2.16 -8.43
N ASP A 36 -16.50 -1.00 -8.03
CA ASP A 36 -16.99 0.03 -8.96
C ASP A 36 -15.85 0.57 -9.85
N LEU A 37 -14.65 0.77 -9.29
CA LEU A 37 -13.47 1.23 -10.03
C LEU A 37 -12.99 0.20 -11.04
N LEU A 38 -12.90 -1.08 -10.64
CA LEU A 38 -12.49 -2.17 -11.53
C LEU A 38 -13.53 -2.40 -12.63
N GLN A 39 -14.82 -2.34 -12.31
CA GLN A 39 -15.89 -2.43 -13.31
C GLN A 39 -15.81 -1.30 -14.35
N ALA A 40 -15.47 -0.08 -13.93
CA ALA A 40 -15.25 1.04 -14.85
C ALA A 40 -14.07 0.80 -15.81
N GLU A 41 -13.06 0.05 -15.38
CA GLU A 41 -11.93 -0.42 -16.20
C GLU A 41 -12.25 -1.67 -17.05
N GLY A 42 -13.47 -2.21 -16.95
CA GLY A 42 -13.88 -3.42 -17.65
C GLY A 42 -13.29 -4.70 -17.05
N CYS A 43 -13.03 -4.69 -15.74
CA CYS A 43 -12.46 -5.80 -14.99
C CYS A 43 -13.40 -6.25 -13.86
N ILE A 44 -13.25 -7.51 -13.44
CA ILE A 44 -13.91 -8.11 -12.29
C ILE A 44 -12.82 -8.34 -11.25
N ALA A 45 -12.96 -7.75 -10.07
CA ALA A 45 -11.96 -7.86 -9.02
C ALA A 45 -11.85 -9.29 -8.46
N GLY A 46 -10.63 -9.67 -8.07
CA GLY A 46 -10.33 -10.91 -7.36
C GLY A 46 -10.15 -10.69 -5.86
N GLU A 47 -8.99 -11.10 -5.35
CA GLU A 47 -8.61 -10.89 -3.96
C GLU A 47 -8.43 -9.39 -3.67
N MET A 48 -8.73 -8.96 -2.44
CA MET A 48 -8.51 -7.56 -2.06
C MET A 48 -8.02 -7.44 -0.63
N GLU A 49 -6.93 -6.72 -0.45
CA GLU A 49 -6.31 -6.46 0.84
C GLU A 49 -5.97 -4.98 1.01
N PHE A 50 -5.80 -4.56 2.26
CA PHE A 50 -5.19 -3.29 2.58
C PHE A 50 -3.88 -3.56 3.32
N ASP A 51 -2.78 -3.40 2.58
CA ASP A 51 -1.41 -3.66 3.03
C ASP A 51 -0.52 -2.44 2.76
N ASP A 52 0.46 -2.20 3.62
CA ASP A 52 1.46 -1.13 3.47
C ASP A 52 0.88 0.28 3.17
N GLY A 53 -0.37 0.51 3.59
CA GLY A 53 -1.07 1.78 3.38
C GLY A 53 -1.68 1.97 1.99
N LYS A 54 -1.82 0.92 1.19
CA LYS A 54 -2.47 0.88 -0.12
C LYS A 54 -3.52 -0.23 -0.16
N TYR A 55 -4.44 -0.15 -1.14
CA TYR A 55 -5.32 -1.26 -1.46
C TYR A 55 -4.71 -2.06 -2.60
N GLU A 56 -4.71 -3.36 -2.47
CA GLU A 56 -4.26 -4.29 -3.50
C GLU A 56 -5.48 -5.07 -3.99
N VAL A 57 -5.56 -5.28 -5.31
CA VAL A 57 -6.58 -6.09 -5.97
C VAL A 57 -5.87 -7.02 -6.94
N ASP A 58 -5.77 -8.28 -6.55
CA ASP A 58 -5.03 -9.30 -7.28
C ASP A 58 -5.99 -10.20 -8.08
N ASP A 59 -5.46 -10.92 -9.06
CA ASP A 59 -6.19 -11.84 -9.93
C ASP A 59 -7.40 -11.20 -10.64
N ALA A 60 -7.37 -9.89 -10.90
CA ALA A 60 -8.52 -9.20 -11.48
C ALA A 60 -8.70 -9.58 -12.96
N GLN A 61 -9.85 -10.18 -13.27
CA GLN A 61 -10.17 -10.68 -14.61
C GLN A 61 -10.67 -9.54 -15.50
N CYS A 62 -9.89 -9.16 -16.50
CA CYS A 62 -10.23 -8.05 -17.40
C CYS A 62 -10.79 -8.51 -18.76
N ALA A 63 -11.47 -7.60 -19.46
CA ALA A 63 -12.12 -7.87 -20.75
C ALA A 63 -11.16 -8.32 -21.88
N ASP A 64 -9.85 -8.15 -21.71
CA ASP A 64 -8.83 -8.68 -22.62
C ASP A 64 -8.55 -10.18 -22.42
N GLY A 65 -9.18 -10.81 -21.43
CA GLY A 65 -9.05 -12.23 -21.10
C GLY A 65 -7.81 -12.56 -20.29
N ARG A 66 -7.22 -11.56 -19.62
CA ARG A 66 -6.03 -11.71 -18.76
C ARG A 66 -6.34 -11.30 -17.32
N GLU A 67 -5.53 -11.82 -16.40
CA GLU A 67 -5.50 -11.45 -14.99
C GLU A 67 -4.51 -10.28 -14.80
N TRP A 68 -4.83 -9.38 -13.88
CA TRP A 68 -4.08 -8.16 -13.63
C TRP A 68 -4.13 -7.83 -12.14
N ASP A 69 -3.01 -7.33 -11.62
CA ASP A 69 -2.92 -6.78 -10.28
C ASP A 69 -3.06 -5.26 -10.32
N PHE A 70 -3.80 -4.71 -9.37
CA PHE A 70 -4.02 -3.29 -9.22
C PHE A 70 -3.66 -2.84 -7.82
N GLU A 71 -2.94 -1.72 -7.72
CA GLU A 71 -2.74 -1.05 -6.43
C GLU A 71 -3.38 0.35 -6.47
N PHE A 72 -4.08 0.70 -5.38
CA PHE A 72 -4.69 2.01 -5.18
C PHE A 72 -4.16 2.68 -3.91
N ASP A 73 -4.00 3.99 -3.94
CA ASP A 73 -3.70 4.75 -2.71
C ASP A 73 -4.92 4.83 -1.76
N ARG A 74 -4.73 5.43 -0.58
CA ARG A 74 -5.79 5.57 0.44
C ARG A 74 -6.98 6.42 0.00
N ASP A 75 -6.81 7.22 -1.05
CA ASP A 75 -7.85 8.03 -1.68
C ASP A 75 -8.49 7.29 -2.88
N PHE A 76 -8.21 6.00 -3.05
CA PHE A 76 -8.63 5.14 -4.16
C PHE A 76 -8.14 5.60 -5.54
N ARG A 77 -6.99 6.27 -5.62
CA ARG A 77 -6.36 6.58 -6.90
C ARG A 77 -5.51 5.40 -7.35
N LEU A 78 -5.69 4.97 -8.60
CA LEU A 78 -4.87 3.93 -9.19
C LEU A 78 -3.40 4.38 -9.24
N ILE A 79 -2.53 3.62 -8.59
CA ILE A 79 -1.08 3.88 -8.54
C ILE A 79 -0.27 2.81 -9.28
N LYS A 80 -0.82 1.60 -9.47
CA LYS A 80 -0.19 0.52 -10.22
C LYS A 80 -1.23 -0.35 -10.92
N LYS A 81 -0.91 -0.78 -12.14
CA LYS A 81 -1.61 -1.84 -12.89
C LYS A 81 -0.55 -2.71 -13.55
N GLU A 82 -0.48 -3.97 -13.17
CA GLU A 82 0.53 -4.93 -13.62
C GLU A 82 -0.17 -6.19 -14.16
N LEU A 83 0.37 -6.76 -15.23
CA LEU A 83 -0.16 -8.02 -15.75
C LEU A 83 0.27 -9.14 -14.80
N ASP A 84 -0.68 -9.98 -14.39
CA ASP A 84 -0.41 -11.14 -13.54
C ASP A 84 0.12 -12.29 -14.42
N ASP A 85 1.32 -12.79 -14.11
CA ASP A 85 2.16 -13.66 -14.98
C ASP A 85 2.59 -14.98 -14.28
#